data_AF-A0A8X6MHT1-F1
#
_entry.id   AF-A0A8X6MHT1-F1
#
_cell.length_a   1.000
_cell.length_b   1.000
_cell.length_c   1.000
_cell.angle_alpha   90.00
_cell.angle_beta   90.00
_cell.angle_gamma   90.00
#
_symmetry.space_group_name_H-M   'P 1'
#
loop_
_entity.id
_entity.type
_entity.pdbx_description
1 polymer ?
#
loop_
_entity_poly.entity_id
_entity_poly.type
_entity_poly.pdbx_seq_one_letter_code
_entity_poly.pdbx_strand_id
1 'polypeptide(L)'
;MGRAGGPQIVSLGQGCGFQGTIIHELGHAVGFYHEQNRSDRDDYLIIYWENIRKGEEAQFFKLTPDQNLLLTPFDYDSIMLYGSKTFSKDPDHLRTMEGKNNRYLNDVNYKNKLSESDIKQINMLYNCK
;
A
#
# COMPACT_ATOMS: atom_id res chain seq x y z
N MET A 1 11.14 3.51 6.25
CA MET A 1 11.05 2.21 5.56
C MET A 1 12.34 1.46 5.75
N GLY A 2 12.27 0.17 6.03
CA GLY A 2 13.46 -0.66 6.21
C GLY A 2 14.23 -0.33 7.49
N ARG A 3 15.43 -0.89 7.62
CA ARG A 3 16.29 -0.70 8.80
C ARG A 3 16.77 0.75 8.91
N ALA A 4 16.20 1.50 9.87
CA ALA A 4 16.62 2.87 10.16
C ALA A 4 17.95 2.99 10.93
N GLY A 5 18.35 1.92 11.64
CA GLY A 5 19.50 1.93 12.55
C GLY A 5 19.14 2.54 13.92
N GLY A 6 19.14 1.71 14.98
CA GLY A 6 18.57 2.10 16.28
C GLY A 6 17.06 1.79 16.38
N PRO A 7 16.38 2.23 17.45
CA PRO A 7 14.95 1.99 17.64
C PRO A 7 14.10 2.60 16.50
N GLN A 8 13.17 1.81 15.95
CA GLN A 8 12.22 2.24 14.93
C GLN A 8 10.80 2.12 15.49
N ILE A 9 10.14 3.26 15.66
CA ILE A 9 8.79 3.33 16.20
C ILE A 9 7.80 2.88 15.13
N VAL A 10 6.96 1.91 15.49
CA VAL A 10 5.77 1.51 14.73
C VAL A 10 4.56 2.01 15.49
N SER A 11 3.79 2.90 14.88
CA SER A 11 2.60 3.51 15.52
C SER A 11 1.33 2.81 15.08
N LEU A 12 0.76 1.99 15.96
CA LEU A 12 -0.58 1.44 15.79
C LEU A 12 -1.57 2.40 16.46
N GLY A 13 -2.21 3.26 15.66
CA GLY A 13 -3.20 4.23 16.14
C GLY A 13 -4.49 3.59 16.67
N GLN A 14 -5.42 4.42 17.14
CA GLN A 14 -6.73 3.95 17.60
C GLN A 14 -7.50 3.29 16.45
N GLY A 15 -7.97 2.05 16.63
CA GLY A 15 -8.56 1.23 15.56
C GLY A 15 -7.58 0.29 14.83
N CYS A 16 -6.30 0.27 15.19
CA CYS A 16 -5.26 -0.58 14.56
C CYS A 16 -5.11 -1.98 15.19
N GLY A 17 -6.12 -2.45 15.93
CA GLY A 17 -6.16 -3.81 16.47
C GLY A 17 -6.45 -4.90 15.43
N PHE A 18 -6.66 -4.51 14.17
CA PHE A 18 -6.88 -5.47 13.08
C PHE A 18 -5.55 -6.08 12.65
N GLN A 19 -5.55 -7.40 12.49
CA GLN A 19 -4.39 -8.16 12.05
C GLN A 19 -3.77 -7.59 10.76
N GLY A 20 -4.59 -7.12 9.82
CA GLY A 20 -4.13 -6.50 8.58
C GLY A 20 -3.26 -5.27 8.78
N THR A 21 -3.70 -4.34 9.63
CA THR A 21 -2.96 -3.11 9.94
C THR A 21 -1.61 -3.44 10.57
N ILE A 22 -1.58 -4.41 11.49
CA ILE A 22 -0.33 -4.84 12.13
C ILE A 22 0.65 -5.39 11.08
N ILE A 23 0.17 -6.24 10.17
CA ILE A 23 1.02 -6.81 9.11
C ILE A 23 1.51 -5.72 8.15
N HIS A 24 0.65 -4.76 7.78
CA HIS A 24 0.99 -3.62 6.92
C HIS A 24 2.15 -2.80 7.49
N GLU A 25 2.05 -2.40 8.77
CA GLU A 25 3.09 -1.61 9.43
C GLU A 25 4.41 -2.40 9.58
N LEU A 26 4.32 -3.71 9.81
CA LEU A 26 5.50 -4.58 9.78
C LEU A 26 6.11 -4.66 8.38
N GLY A 27 5.30 -4.64 7.31
CA GLY A 27 5.78 -4.55 5.93
C GLY A 27 6.63 -3.30 5.67
N HIS A 28 6.21 -2.15 6.19
CA HIS A 28 7.02 -0.92 6.15
C HIS A 28 8.36 -1.04 6.89
N ALA A 29 8.38 -1.74 8.03
CA ALA A 29 9.60 -2.01 8.78
C ALA A 29 10.55 -2.97 8.02
N VAL A 30 10.00 -3.95 7.31
CA VAL A 30 10.75 -4.84 6.40
C VAL A 30 11.32 -4.06 5.20
N GLY A 31 10.65 -3.01 4.75
CA GLY A 31 11.15 -2.12 3.70
C GLY A 31 10.20 -1.89 2.54
N PHE A 32 8.94 -2.27 2.67
CA PHE A 32 7.97 -2.17 1.58
C PHE A 32 7.37 -0.77 1.55
N TYR A 33 7.32 -0.20 0.35
CA TYR A 33 6.48 0.94 0.04
C TYR A 33 5.07 0.48 -0.31
N HIS A 34 4.12 1.40 -0.34
CA HIS A 34 2.77 1.04 -0.74
C HIS A 34 2.70 0.64 -2.20
N GLU A 35 1.85 -0.34 -2.49
CA GLU A 35 1.69 -0.87 -3.84
C GLU A 35 1.15 0.20 -4.80
N GLN A 36 0.28 1.12 -4.33
CA GLN A 36 -0.19 2.25 -5.16
C GLN A 36 0.87 3.32 -5.46
N ASN A 37 2.02 3.29 -4.78
CA ASN A 37 3.14 4.19 -5.06
C ASN A 37 4.13 3.60 -6.07
N ARG A 38 3.91 2.39 -6.60
CA ARG A 38 4.80 1.85 -7.62
C ARG A 38 4.88 2.78 -8.85
N SER A 39 6.07 2.80 -9.46
CA SER A 39 6.38 3.58 -10.66
C SER A 39 5.51 3.17 -11.85
N ASP A 40 5.11 1.88 -11.91
CA ASP A 40 4.24 1.27 -12.93
C ASP A 40 2.74 1.30 -12.58
N ARG A 41 2.34 1.90 -11.44
CA ARG A 41 0.96 1.76 -10.93
C ARG A 41 -0.14 2.29 -11.88
N ASP A 42 0.14 3.26 -12.76
CA ASP A 42 -0.85 3.79 -13.71
C ASP A 42 -1.25 2.76 -14.79
N ASP A 43 -0.50 1.67 -14.93
CA ASP A 43 -0.87 0.54 -15.76
C ASP A 43 -1.99 -0.31 -15.15
N TYR A 44 -2.23 -0.15 -13.84
CA TYR A 44 -3.13 -0.98 -13.03
C TYR A 44 -4.23 -0.18 -12.32
N LEU A 45 -3.93 1.06 -11.92
CA LEU A 45 -4.81 1.91 -11.11
C LEU A 45 -5.25 3.16 -11.87
N ILE A 46 -6.40 3.67 -11.47
CA ILE A 46 -6.88 5.02 -11.76
C ILE A 46 -6.93 5.78 -10.43
N ILE A 47 -6.30 6.95 -10.37
CA ILE A 47 -6.36 7.84 -9.20
C ILE A 47 -7.25 9.04 -9.51
N TYR A 48 -8.26 9.26 -8.67
CA TYR A 48 -9.17 10.41 -8.73
C TYR A 48 -8.65 11.53 -7.83
N TRP A 49 -7.69 12.31 -8.34
CA TRP A 49 -7.01 13.36 -7.58
C TRP A 49 -7.98 14.39 -6.98
N GLU A 50 -9.05 14.71 -7.71
CA GLU A 50 -10.10 15.62 -7.31
C GLU A 50 -10.91 15.12 -6.11
N ASN A 51 -10.90 13.81 -5.82
CA ASN A 51 -11.61 13.20 -4.70
C ASN A 51 -10.76 13.08 -3.44
N ILE A 52 -9.45 13.30 -3.54
CA ILE A 52 -8.52 13.24 -2.41
C ILE A 52 -8.73 14.46 -1.51
N ARG A 53 -8.70 14.24 -0.19
CA ARG A 53 -8.72 15.31 0.80
C ARG A 53 -7.49 16.22 0.63
N LYS A 54 -7.71 17.53 0.59
CA LYS A 54 -6.64 18.53 0.46
C LYS A 54 -5.53 18.29 1.50
N GLY A 55 -4.28 18.19 1.04
CA GLY A 55 -3.10 17.93 1.87
C GLY A 55 -2.66 16.46 1.90
N GLU A 56 -3.47 15.53 1.39
CA GLU A 56 -3.17 14.09 1.36
C GLU A 56 -2.67 13.60 -0.01
N GLU A 57 -2.51 14.48 -0.98
CA GLU A 57 -2.13 14.13 -2.35
C GLU A 57 -0.78 13.39 -2.40
N ALA A 58 0.13 13.73 -1.47
CA ALA A 58 1.44 13.10 -1.36
C ALA A 58 1.38 11.59 -1.08
N GLN A 59 0.30 11.09 -0.46
CA GLN A 59 0.11 9.66 -0.19
C GLN A 59 -0.04 8.83 -1.48
N PHE A 60 -0.35 9.48 -2.61
CA PHE A 60 -0.61 8.83 -3.90
C PHE A 60 0.50 9.12 -4.94
N PHE A 61 1.56 9.84 -4.57
CA PHE A 61 2.68 10.09 -5.48
C PHE A 61 3.44 8.81 -5.78
N LYS A 62 3.86 8.65 -7.03
CA LYS A 62 4.64 7.49 -7.44
C LYS A 62 6.08 7.65 -6.95
N LEU A 63 6.67 6.52 -6.57
CA LEU A 63 8.12 6.38 -6.50
C LEU A 63 8.71 6.56 -7.90
N THR A 64 9.92 7.09 -7.92
CA THR A 64 10.72 7.10 -9.14
C THR A 64 11.19 5.66 -9.49
N PRO A 65 11.47 5.35 -10.77
CA PRO A 65 11.93 4.02 -11.16
C PRO A 65 13.20 3.55 -10.43
N ASP A 66 14.11 4.48 -10.06
CA ASP A 66 15.31 4.18 -9.29
C ASP A 66 15.03 3.88 -7.81
N GLN A 67 13.94 4.42 -7.25
CA GLN A 67 13.49 4.14 -5.89
C GLN A 67 12.60 2.90 -5.78
N ASN A 68 12.15 2.34 -6.91
CA ASN A 68 11.14 1.30 -6.93
C ASN A 68 11.62 -0.01 -7.57
N LEU A 69 11.95 -0.98 -6.72
CA LEU A 69 12.35 -2.31 -7.15
C LEU A 69 11.11 -3.19 -7.45
N LEU A 70 10.78 -3.34 -8.74
CA LEU A 70 9.65 -4.15 -9.24
C LEU A 70 9.99 -5.66 -9.26
N LEU A 71 9.97 -6.31 -8.10
CA LEU A 71 10.31 -7.73 -7.97
C LEU A 71 9.19 -8.69 -8.38
N THR A 72 7.95 -8.22 -8.31
CA THR A 72 6.74 -9.00 -8.60
C THR A 72 5.77 -8.17 -9.45
N PRO A 73 4.86 -8.84 -10.20
CA PRO A 73 3.74 -8.14 -10.85
C PRO A 73 2.91 -7.36 -9.82
N PHE A 74 2.21 -6.32 -10.30
CA PHE A 74 1.31 -5.52 -9.46
C PHE A 74 0.25 -6.40 -8.79
N ASP A 75 0.06 -6.21 -7.49
CA ASP A 75 -0.84 -7.04 -6.69
C ASP A 75 -1.99 -6.24 -6.03
N TYR A 76 -3.20 -6.41 -6.57
CA TYR A 76 -4.41 -5.79 -6.02
C TYR A 76 -4.78 -6.26 -4.60
N ASP A 77 -4.28 -7.43 -4.20
CA ASP A 77 -4.60 -8.04 -2.91
C ASP A 77 -3.48 -7.83 -1.88
N SER A 78 -2.36 -7.20 -2.27
CA SER A 78 -1.23 -6.88 -1.40
C SER A 78 -1.70 -6.20 -0.12
N ILE A 79 -1.09 -6.58 1.01
CA ILE A 79 -1.31 -5.90 2.29
C ILE A 79 -0.87 -4.43 2.23
N MET A 80 0.02 -4.08 1.30
CA MET A 80 0.57 -2.75 1.12
C MET A 80 -0.25 -1.86 0.19
N LEU A 81 -1.37 -2.36 -0.38
CA LEU A 81 -2.27 -1.55 -1.20
C LEU A 81 -3.39 -0.94 -0.35
N TYR A 82 -3.55 0.39 -0.45
CA TYR A 82 -4.68 1.09 0.17
C TYR A 82 -6.05 0.70 -0.42
N GLY A 83 -7.12 1.07 0.28
CA GLY A 83 -8.48 0.85 -0.18
C GLY A 83 -8.96 1.94 -1.14
N SER A 84 -10.04 1.66 -1.88
CA SER A 84 -10.57 2.57 -2.91
C SER A 84 -11.05 3.93 -2.38
N LYS A 85 -11.28 4.05 -1.07
CA LYS A 85 -11.83 5.24 -0.41
C LYS A 85 -10.85 5.90 0.56
N THR A 86 -9.63 5.37 0.68
CA THR A 86 -8.62 5.87 1.62
C THR A 86 -8.30 7.34 1.28
N PHE A 87 -8.29 8.22 2.28
CA PHE A 87 -8.12 9.69 2.13
C PHE A 87 -9.17 10.42 1.27
N SER A 88 -10.34 9.83 1.03
CA SER A 88 -11.42 10.52 0.33
C SER A 88 -11.94 11.73 1.11
N LYS A 89 -12.24 12.82 0.40
CA LYS A 89 -12.93 14.00 0.96
C LYS A 89 -14.40 13.72 1.31
N ASP A 90 -14.98 12.67 0.72
CA ASP A 90 -16.34 12.18 0.99
C ASP A 90 -16.35 10.65 0.78
N PRO A 91 -15.90 9.86 1.79
CA PRO A 91 -15.72 8.42 1.63
C PRO A 91 -17.04 7.67 1.44
N ASP A 92 -18.20 8.24 1.75
CA ASP A 92 -19.48 7.56 1.52
C ASP A 92 -19.80 7.48 0.03
N HIS A 93 -19.41 8.49 -0.75
CA HIS A 93 -19.78 8.65 -2.16
C HIS A 93 -18.60 8.60 -3.14
N LEU A 94 -17.39 8.96 -2.72
CA LEU A 94 -16.25 9.19 -3.60
C LEU A 94 -15.11 8.21 -3.33
N ARG A 95 -14.64 7.56 -4.41
CA ARG A 95 -13.39 6.79 -4.42
C ARG A 95 -12.23 7.73 -4.73
N THR A 96 -11.10 7.53 -4.06
CA THR A 96 -9.81 8.16 -4.41
C THR A 96 -9.03 7.35 -5.42
N MET A 97 -9.27 6.04 -5.48
CA MET A 97 -8.67 5.19 -6.50
C MET A 97 -9.49 3.93 -6.76
N GLU A 98 -9.24 3.32 -7.92
CA GLU A 98 -9.73 2.00 -8.26
C GLU A 98 -8.75 1.26 -9.16
N GLY A 99 -8.84 -0.06 -9.20
CA GLY A 99 -8.18 -0.83 -10.23
C GLY A 99 -8.87 -0.63 -11.57
N LYS A 100 -8.12 -0.75 -12.67
CA LYS A 100 -8.68 -0.72 -14.02
C LYS A 100 -9.84 -1.71 -14.15
N ASN A 101 -10.78 -1.38 -15.04
CA ASN A 101 -12.05 -2.08 -15.21
C ASN A 101 -12.94 -2.00 -13.95
N ASN A 102 -12.94 -0.85 -13.26
CA ASN A 102 -13.82 -0.58 -12.11
C ASN A 102 -13.64 -1.58 -10.95
N ARG A 103 -12.40 -2.06 -10.73
CA ARG A 103 -12.09 -2.99 -9.64
C ARG A 103 -12.04 -2.23 -8.31
N TYR A 104 -12.94 -2.59 -7.39
CA TYR A 104 -12.90 -2.07 -6.03
C TYR A 104 -11.71 -2.65 -5.25
N LEU A 105 -11.05 -1.81 -4.45
CA LEU A 105 -9.90 -2.17 -3.63
C LEU A 105 -10.30 -2.16 -2.16
N ASN A 106 -10.08 -3.29 -1.49
CA ASN A 106 -10.38 -3.43 -0.07
C ASN A 106 -9.34 -2.70 0.78
N ASP A 107 -9.81 -2.04 1.84
CA ASP A 107 -8.94 -1.40 2.82
C ASP A 107 -8.09 -2.43 3.57
N VAL A 108 -6.92 -2.00 4.05
CA VAL A 108 -5.95 -2.83 4.77
C VAL A 108 -6.59 -3.55 5.95
N ASN A 109 -7.53 -2.91 6.64
CA ASN A 109 -8.20 -3.49 7.82
C ASN A 109 -9.01 -4.76 7.50
N TYR A 110 -9.39 -4.96 6.22
CA TYR A 110 -10.13 -6.16 5.76
C TYR A 110 -9.22 -7.26 5.20
N LYS A 111 -7.91 -7.00 5.10
CA LYS A 111 -6.90 -7.97 4.68
C LYS A 111 -6.35 -8.65 5.92
N ASN A 112 -6.35 -9.99 5.98
CA ASN A 112 -5.96 -10.73 7.19
C ASN A 112 -4.60 -11.44 7.07
N LYS A 113 -3.95 -11.36 5.91
CA LYS A 113 -2.68 -12.04 5.62
C LYS A 113 -1.91 -11.31 4.53
N LEU A 114 -0.61 -11.63 4.44
CA LEU A 114 0.21 -11.34 3.28
C LEU A 114 -0.35 -12.08 2.05
N SER A 115 -0.32 -11.44 0.89
CA SER A 115 -0.56 -12.12 -0.36
C SER A 115 0.60 -13.04 -0.74
N GLU A 116 0.42 -13.89 -1.75
CA GLU A 116 1.52 -14.70 -2.29
C GLU A 116 2.61 -13.81 -2.91
N SER A 117 2.23 -12.67 -3.49
CA SER A 117 3.17 -11.69 -4.05
C SER A 117 4.00 -11.01 -2.95
N ASP A 118 3.35 -10.61 -1.85
CA ASP A 118 4.02 -10.03 -0.68
C ASP A 118 5.08 -11.01 -0.13
N ILE A 119 4.70 -12.29 0.09
CA ILE A 119 5.60 -13.33 0.60
C ILE A 119 6.78 -13.53 -0.35
N LYS A 120 6.52 -13.62 -1.66
CA LYS A 120 7.56 -13.78 -2.68
C LYS A 120 8.52 -12.60 -2.69
N GLN A 121 8.01 -11.38 -2.59
CA GLN A 121 8.83 -10.17 -2.56
C GLN A 121 9.73 -10.13 -1.32
N ILE A 122 9.23 -10.54 -0.15
CA ILE A 122 10.03 -10.63 1.08
C ILE A 122 11.16 -11.64 0.89
N ASN A 123 10.85 -12.83 0.36
CA ASN A 123 11.83 -13.88 0.13
C ASN A 123 12.92 -13.46 -0.85
N MET A 124 12.55 -12.72 -1.91
CA MET A 124 13.51 -12.17 -2.88
C MET A 124 14.41 -11.08 -2.28
N LEU A 125 13.88 -10.21 -1.41
CA LEU A 125 14.66 -9.15 -0.77
C LEU A 125 15.66 -9.68 0.26
N TYR A 126 15.29 -10.74 0.99
CA TYR A 126 16.10 -11.30 2.07
C TYR A 126 16.80 -12.62 1.71
N ASN A 127 16.72 -13.04 0.45
CA ASN A 127 17.30 -14.29 -0.05
C ASN A 127 16.87 -15.53 0.76
N CYS A 128 15.60 -15.55 1.18
CA CYS A 128 14.99 -16.70 1.84
C CYS A 128 14.49 -17.71 0.79
N LYS A 129 14.63 -19.00 1.09
CA LYS A 129 14.14 -20.11 0.25
C LYS A 129 12.89 -20.72 0.83
#